data_AF-A0A924K050-F1
#
_entry.id   AF-A0A924K050-F1
#
_cell.length_a   1.000
_cell.length_b   1.000
_cell.length_c   1.000
_cell.angle_alpha   90.00
_cell.angle_beta   90.00
_cell.angle_gamma   90.00
#
_symmetry.space_group_name_H-M   'P 1'
#
loop_
_entity.id
_entity.type
_entity.pdbx_description
1 polymer ?
#
loop_
_entity_poly.entity_id
_entity_poly.type
_entity_poly.pdbx_seq_one_letter_code
_entity_poly.pdbx_strand_id
1 'polypeptide(L)'
;MLAWLACLAPATWAAHAYAQFGDIKYPPGFTHFDYVNPVAPKGGEIRMVPPTRPTNFDKFNPFTLRGTAPYGIGTLMIESLLTGNSEEPTTAYGLLADDVEVTSDRLSATFRIHPKARFQDGSPVLAADVLHSFTQLTGKLAAPQYRSIYAEVKAVKVLSERLVRFDFAVPNPELPLVVGGMPVFSRAWGGGKPFDKIVSELPIGSGPYKPGSAAMGRDITYGGGPAY
;
A
#
# COMPACT_ATOMS: atom_id res chain seq x y z
N MET A 1 43.82 -31.08 -6.08
CA MET A 1 43.52 -29.64 -6.22
C MET A 1 42.00 -29.50 -6.23
N LEU A 2 41.36 -29.39 -5.05
CA LEU A 2 39.89 -29.23 -4.96
C LEU A 2 39.56 -27.74 -5.13
N ALA A 3 38.90 -27.41 -6.24
CA ALA A 3 38.35 -26.09 -6.46
C ALA A 3 37.08 -25.91 -5.61
N TRP A 4 37.13 -24.98 -4.65
CA TRP A 4 35.95 -24.51 -3.95
C TRP A 4 35.12 -23.65 -4.90
N LEU A 5 33.92 -24.11 -5.25
CA LEU A 5 32.89 -23.24 -5.81
C LEU A 5 32.40 -22.32 -4.68
N ALA A 6 32.89 -21.08 -4.66
CA ALA A 6 32.23 -20.02 -3.92
C ALA A 6 30.91 -19.70 -4.64
N CYS A 7 29.79 -20.13 -4.05
CA CYS A 7 28.49 -19.58 -4.38
C CYS A 7 28.48 -18.10 -3.99
N LEU A 8 28.78 -17.23 -4.94
CA LEU A 8 28.41 -15.82 -4.86
C LEU A 8 26.88 -15.77 -4.87
N ALA A 9 26.27 -15.73 -3.69
CA ALA A 9 24.89 -15.28 -3.60
C ALA A 9 24.86 -13.87 -4.20
N PRO A 10 24.00 -13.60 -5.20
CA PRO A 10 23.87 -12.24 -5.71
C PRO A 10 23.51 -11.32 -4.56
N ALA A 11 24.09 -10.12 -4.54
CA ALA A 11 23.77 -9.11 -3.53
C ALA A 11 22.27 -8.81 -3.61
N THR A 12 21.51 -9.34 -2.67
CA THR A 12 20.10 -9.05 -2.49
C THR A 12 20.01 -7.76 -1.68
N TRP A 13 19.41 -6.73 -2.28
CA TRP A 13 19.30 -5.41 -1.66
C TRP A 13 18.13 -5.44 -0.68
N ALA A 14 18.36 -5.67 0.61
CA ALA A 14 17.40 -5.46 1.69
C ALA A 14 17.58 -4.05 2.30
N ALA A 15 16.54 -3.22 2.32
CA ALA A 15 16.61 -1.87 2.88
C ALA A 15 15.26 -1.32 3.40
N HIS A 16 15.35 -0.28 4.24
CA HIS A 16 14.21 0.52 4.73
C HIS A 16 13.53 1.37 3.64
N ALA A 17 14.13 1.42 2.44
CA ALA A 17 13.69 2.20 1.31
C ALA A 17 14.14 1.55 0.00
N TYR A 18 13.44 1.86 -1.10
CA TYR A 18 13.83 1.47 -2.44
C TYR A 18 13.87 2.70 -3.34
N ALA A 19 14.95 2.84 -4.10
CA ALA A 19 15.12 3.87 -5.11
C ALA A 19 15.38 3.22 -6.47
N GLN A 20 14.66 3.66 -7.51
CA GLN A 20 14.80 3.13 -8.86
C GLN A 20 16.24 3.26 -9.40
N PHE A 21 16.93 4.34 -9.02
CA PHE A 21 18.29 4.66 -9.46
C PHE A 21 19.34 4.56 -8.34
N GLY A 22 18.94 4.16 -7.14
CA GLY A 22 19.84 3.92 -6.00
C GLY A 22 20.15 5.13 -5.12
N ASP A 23 19.77 6.35 -5.52
CA ASP A 23 19.90 7.55 -4.69
C ASP A 23 18.82 7.57 -3.60
N ILE A 24 19.24 7.46 -2.34
CA ILE A 24 18.37 7.51 -1.15
C ILE A 24 18.86 8.66 -0.27
N LYS A 25 18.06 9.72 -0.15
CA LYS A 25 18.37 10.89 0.67
C LYS A 25 18.36 10.57 2.16
N TYR A 26 17.35 9.83 2.63
CA TYR A 26 17.13 9.60 4.04
C TYR A 26 17.76 8.26 4.50
N PRO A 27 18.78 8.27 5.37
CA PRO A 27 19.47 7.06 5.80
C PRO A 27 18.59 6.19 6.71
N PRO A 28 18.94 4.91 6.92
CA PRO A 28 18.27 4.07 7.91
C PRO A 28 18.21 4.74 9.28
N GLY A 29 17.04 4.72 9.93
CA GLY A 29 16.85 5.31 11.26
C GLY A 29 16.59 6.81 11.29
N PHE A 30 16.43 7.48 10.13
CA PHE A 30 15.90 8.84 10.10
C PHE A 30 14.54 8.91 10.82
N THR A 31 14.26 10.04 11.48
CA THR A 31 13.09 10.15 12.37
C THR A 31 11.88 10.80 11.71
N HIS A 32 12.10 11.62 10.67
CA HIS A 32 11.07 12.33 9.90
C HIS A 32 11.69 12.86 8.60
N PHE A 33 10.85 13.09 7.59
CA PHE A 33 11.28 13.82 6.38
C PHE A 33 11.57 15.29 6.73
N ASP A 34 12.53 15.91 6.04
CA ASP A 34 13.00 17.28 6.29
C ASP A 34 11.89 18.33 6.14
N TYR A 35 10.90 18.05 5.29
CA TYR A 35 9.74 18.93 5.05
C TYR A 35 8.62 18.74 6.08
N VAL A 36 8.80 17.89 7.09
CA VAL A 36 7.81 17.64 8.16
C VAL A 36 8.22 18.38 9.43
N ASN A 37 7.27 19.08 10.05
CA ASN A 37 7.45 19.62 11.40
C ASN A 37 7.14 18.53 12.45
N PRO A 38 8.13 17.97 13.17
CA PRO A 38 7.90 16.89 14.13
C PRO A 38 7.11 17.34 15.36
N VAL A 39 7.08 18.65 15.66
CA VAL A 39 6.31 19.24 16.78
C VAL A 39 5.01 19.89 16.30
N ALA A 40 4.51 19.50 15.13
CA ALA A 40 3.23 19.99 14.61
C ALA A 40 2.10 19.75 15.63
N PRO A 41 1.31 20.79 15.99
CA PRO A 41 0.17 20.64 16.87
C PRO A 41 -0.78 19.55 16.36
N LYS A 42 -1.28 18.71 17.28
CA LYS A 42 -2.25 17.66 16.96
C LYS A 42 -3.65 18.13 17.35
N GLY A 43 -4.62 17.87 16.48
CA GLY A 43 -6.02 18.26 16.66
C GLY A 43 -6.44 19.42 15.74
N GLY A 44 -7.68 19.88 15.95
CA GLY A 44 -8.34 20.83 15.05
C GLY A 44 -9.15 20.15 13.94
N GLU A 45 -9.81 20.96 13.12
CA GLU A 45 -10.64 20.51 12.00
C GLU A 45 -10.15 21.16 10.71
N ILE A 46 -9.94 20.34 9.67
CA ILE A 46 -9.64 20.80 8.32
C ILE A 46 -10.85 20.53 7.44
N ARG A 47 -11.43 21.59 6.86
CA ARG A 47 -12.52 21.50 5.89
C ARG A 47 -11.99 21.72 4.48
N MET A 48 -12.20 20.76 3.60
CA MET A 48 -11.74 20.81 2.21
C MET A 48 -12.87 20.46 1.27
N VAL A 49 -12.82 21.04 0.07
CA VAL A 49 -13.57 20.55 -1.09
C VAL A 49 -12.71 19.47 -1.74
N PRO A 50 -13.25 18.28 -2.05
CA PRO A 50 -12.47 17.22 -2.68
C PRO A 50 -11.94 17.70 -4.04
N PRO A 51 -10.67 17.39 -4.40
CA PRO A 51 -10.06 17.79 -5.67
C PRO A 51 -10.55 16.91 -6.84
N THR A 52 -11.85 16.62 -6.89
CA THR A 52 -12.47 15.72 -7.86
C THR A 52 -13.77 16.32 -8.40
N ARG A 53 -14.15 15.95 -9.63
CA ARG A 53 -15.39 16.46 -10.27
C ARG A 53 -16.69 16.05 -9.56
N PRO A 54 -16.83 14.82 -9.02
CA PRO A 54 -18.06 14.42 -8.34
C PRO A 54 -18.28 15.22 -7.04
N THR A 55 -19.54 15.55 -6.78
CA THR A 55 -19.98 16.35 -5.60
C THR A 55 -20.76 15.52 -4.57
N ASN A 56 -20.92 14.23 -4.82
CA ASN A 56 -21.53 13.25 -3.93
C ASN A 56 -20.80 11.92 -4.03
N PHE A 57 -21.11 11.01 -3.11
CA PHE A 57 -20.63 9.63 -3.15
C PHE A 57 -21.78 8.66 -2.85
N ASP A 58 -21.71 7.48 -3.45
CA ASP A 58 -22.73 6.44 -3.37
C ASP A 58 -22.15 5.07 -2.98
N LYS A 59 -20.83 5.00 -2.69
CA LYS A 59 -20.13 3.81 -2.22
C LYS A 59 -18.89 4.17 -1.41
N PHE A 60 -18.33 3.19 -0.71
CA PHE A 60 -17.05 3.28 0.01
C PHE A 60 -15.95 2.39 -0.58
N ASN A 61 -16.21 1.62 -1.63
CA ASN A 61 -15.14 0.91 -2.34
C ASN A 61 -14.55 1.79 -3.46
N PRO A 62 -13.33 2.36 -3.31
CA PRO A 62 -12.74 3.24 -4.33
C PRO A 62 -12.14 2.48 -5.51
N PHE A 63 -12.10 1.15 -5.47
CA PHE A 63 -11.37 0.32 -6.44
C PHE A 63 -12.24 -0.26 -7.56
N THR A 64 -13.56 -0.08 -7.48
CA THR A 64 -14.52 -0.62 -8.46
C THR A 64 -14.98 0.47 -9.44
N LEU A 65 -15.40 0.07 -10.64
CA LEU A 65 -15.71 1.03 -11.72
C LEU A 65 -17.03 1.79 -11.50
N ARG A 66 -18.07 1.11 -11.01
CA ARG A 66 -19.42 1.68 -10.87
C ARG A 66 -19.54 2.50 -9.60
N GLY A 67 -20.15 3.69 -9.69
CA GLY A 67 -20.37 4.58 -8.56
C GLY A 67 -19.14 5.40 -8.20
N THR A 68 -19.30 6.29 -7.22
CA THR A 68 -18.29 7.26 -6.78
C THR A 68 -17.99 7.07 -5.30
N ALA A 69 -16.72 6.88 -4.96
CA ALA A 69 -16.25 6.87 -3.59
C ALA A 69 -15.71 8.25 -3.18
N PRO A 70 -15.79 8.63 -1.90
CA PRO A 70 -15.14 9.84 -1.40
C PRO A 70 -13.62 9.76 -1.57
N TYR A 71 -12.99 10.89 -1.94
CA TYR A 71 -11.54 10.99 -2.20
C TYR A 71 -10.69 10.48 -1.03
N GLY A 72 -11.09 10.79 0.21
CA GLY A 72 -10.34 10.43 1.41
C GLY A 72 -10.32 8.93 1.72
N ILE A 73 -11.23 8.12 1.16
CA ILE A 73 -11.27 6.68 1.50
C ILE A 73 -9.98 5.98 1.07
N GLY A 74 -9.55 6.17 -0.18
CA GLY A 74 -8.34 5.51 -0.69
C GLY A 74 -7.04 6.07 -0.12
N THR A 75 -7.03 7.31 0.37
CA THR A 75 -5.81 8.04 0.75
C THR A 75 -5.61 8.15 2.26
N LEU A 76 -6.69 8.14 3.05
CA LEU A 76 -6.63 8.31 4.51
C LEU A 76 -6.87 7.01 5.28
N MET A 77 -7.55 6.03 4.66
CA MET A 77 -7.88 4.76 5.33
C MET A 77 -6.99 3.60 4.90
N ILE A 78 -6.42 3.65 3.69
CA ILE A 78 -5.74 2.50 3.08
C ILE A 78 -4.31 2.90 2.79
N GLU A 79 -3.37 2.14 3.34
CA GLU A 79 -1.94 2.36 3.15
C GLU A 79 -1.35 1.29 2.21
N SER A 80 -0.13 1.55 1.78
CA SER A 80 0.66 0.70 0.90
C SER A 80 1.88 0.13 1.65
N LEU A 81 2.62 -0.78 1.00
CA LEU A 81 3.84 -1.36 1.57
C LEU A 81 4.93 -0.31 1.75
N LEU A 82 5.10 0.55 0.74
CA LEU A 82 6.02 1.67 0.72
C LEU A 82 5.25 2.97 0.54
N THR A 83 5.80 4.08 1.03
CA THR A 83 5.30 5.43 0.83
C THR A 83 6.30 6.28 0.05
N GLY A 84 5.81 7.02 -0.94
CA GLY A 84 6.62 8.03 -1.62
C GLY A 84 6.87 9.25 -0.73
N ASN A 85 7.71 10.15 -1.19
CA ASN A 85 8.00 11.41 -0.52
C ASN A 85 7.97 12.58 -1.51
N SER A 86 8.04 13.81 -1.00
CA SER A 86 7.88 15.03 -1.82
C SER A 86 9.17 15.57 -2.43
N GLU A 87 10.32 14.93 -2.20
CA GLU A 87 11.63 15.43 -2.63
C GLU A 87 12.36 14.49 -3.59
N GLU A 88 12.06 13.19 -3.54
CA GLU A 88 12.70 12.17 -4.37
C GLU A 88 11.64 11.50 -5.27
N PRO A 89 11.67 11.74 -6.59
CA PRO A 89 10.59 11.34 -7.50
C PRO A 89 10.47 9.83 -7.69
N THR A 90 11.56 9.09 -7.51
CA THR A 90 11.64 7.64 -7.77
C THR A 90 12.18 6.87 -6.57
N THR A 91 11.82 7.32 -5.36
CA THR A 91 12.23 6.72 -4.09
C THR A 91 11.03 6.58 -3.17
N ALA A 92 10.88 5.41 -2.55
CA ALA A 92 9.86 5.15 -1.56
C ALA A 92 10.45 4.49 -0.31
N TYR A 93 9.91 4.85 0.85
CA TYR A 93 10.34 4.40 2.17
C TYR A 93 9.33 3.41 2.75
N GLY A 94 9.76 2.59 3.70
CA GLY A 94 8.89 1.64 4.40
C GLY A 94 7.69 2.33 5.04
N LEU A 95 6.50 1.75 4.82
CA LEU A 95 5.24 2.13 5.48
C LEU A 95 4.65 0.91 6.19
N LEU A 96 3.88 0.07 5.49
CA LEU A 96 3.47 -1.22 6.03
C LEU A 96 4.59 -2.26 5.98
N ALA A 97 5.53 -2.12 5.05
CA ALA A 97 6.75 -2.90 4.99
C ALA A 97 7.89 -2.16 5.70
N ASP A 98 8.73 -2.91 6.42
CA ASP A 98 9.93 -2.37 7.07
C ASP A 98 11.23 -2.78 6.38
N ASP A 99 11.11 -3.60 5.34
CA ASP A 99 12.22 -4.05 4.51
C ASP A 99 11.71 -4.44 3.12
N VAL A 100 12.48 -4.11 2.10
CA VAL A 100 12.26 -4.49 0.70
C VAL A 100 13.53 -5.09 0.13
N GLU A 101 13.41 -6.30 -0.40
CA GLU A 101 14.48 -7.07 -1.04
C GLU A 101 14.23 -7.21 -2.54
N VAL A 102 15.10 -6.64 -3.38
CA VAL A 102 15.03 -6.82 -4.85
C VAL A 102 16.15 -7.73 -5.33
N THR A 103 15.80 -8.73 -6.13
CA THR A 103 16.79 -9.65 -6.69
C THR A 103 17.68 -8.95 -7.72
N SER A 104 18.93 -9.40 -7.86
CA SER A 104 19.90 -8.77 -8.78
C SER A 104 19.46 -8.79 -10.25
N ASP A 105 18.66 -9.78 -10.64
CA ASP A 105 18.04 -9.88 -11.97
C ASP A 105 16.82 -8.98 -12.16
N ARG A 106 16.38 -8.29 -11.10
CA ARG A 106 15.19 -7.43 -11.03
C ARG A 106 13.90 -8.12 -11.45
N LEU A 107 13.85 -9.45 -11.31
CA LEU A 107 12.66 -10.25 -11.62
C LEU A 107 11.78 -10.49 -10.40
N SER A 108 12.16 -10.01 -9.22
CA SER A 108 11.30 -10.07 -8.06
C SER A 108 11.62 -9.02 -7.00
N ALA A 109 10.60 -8.69 -6.22
CA ALA A 109 10.71 -7.92 -5.00
C ALA A 109 10.02 -8.65 -3.85
N THR A 110 10.69 -8.76 -2.70
CA THR A 110 10.16 -9.36 -1.47
C THR A 110 10.01 -8.27 -0.42
N PHE A 111 8.86 -8.20 0.22
CA PHE A 111 8.57 -7.22 1.27
C PHE A 111 8.36 -7.93 2.59
N ARG A 112 8.99 -7.41 3.64
CA ARG A 112 8.72 -7.82 5.01
C ARG A 112 7.76 -6.83 5.65
N ILE A 113 6.61 -7.32 6.09
CA ILE A 113 5.58 -6.51 6.73
C ILE A 113 6.00 -6.23 8.16
N HIS A 114 5.94 -4.96 8.55
CA HIS A 114 6.32 -4.50 9.87
C HIS A 114 5.47 -5.21 10.95
N PRO A 115 6.07 -5.76 12.03
CA PRO A 115 5.36 -6.56 13.02
C PRO A 115 4.27 -5.79 13.79
N LYS A 116 4.41 -4.46 13.90
CA LYS A 116 3.40 -3.57 14.49
C LYS A 116 2.32 -3.10 13.50
N ALA A 117 2.40 -3.44 12.21
CA ALA A 117 1.37 -3.04 11.26
C ALA A 117 0.00 -3.65 11.65
N ARG A 118 -1.00 -2.80 11.80
CA ARG A 118 -2.36 -3.14 12.23
C ARG A 118 -3.37 -2.42 11.35
N PHE A 119 -4.47 -3.11 11.06
CA PHE A 119 -5.67 -2.46 10.54
C PHE A 119 -6.37 -1.67 11.64
N GLN A 120 -7.26 -0.76 11.25
CA GLN A 120 -8.03 0.10 12.15
C GLN A 120 -8.97 -0.66 13.11
N ASP A 121 -9.23 -1.94 12.84
CA ASP A 121 -9.98 -2.86 13.72
C ASP A 121 -9.09 -3.60 14.74
N GLY A 122 -7.78 -3.33 14.73
CA GLY A 122 -6.78 -3.94 15.62
C GLY A 122 -6.22 -5.27 15.12
N SER A 123 -6.69 -5.80 13.99
CA SER A 123 -6.13 -7.02 13.41
C SER A 123 -4.75 -6.77 12.76
N PRO A 124 -3.85 -7.76 12.74
CA PRO A 124 -2.55 -7.63 12.07
C PRO A 124 -2.68 -7.54 10.56
N VAL A 125 -1.86 -6.68 9.94
CA VAL A 125 -1.65 -6.69 8.49
C VAL A 125 -0.74 -7.85 8.10
N LEU A 126 -1.20 -8.79 7.29
CA LEU A 126 -0.46 -10.00 6.94
C LEU A 126 -0.14 -10.07 5.43
N ALA A 127 0.83 -10.92 5.07
CA ALA A 127 1.18 -11.16 3.67
C ALA A 127 -0.01 -11.70 2.86
N ALA A 128 -0.92 -12.42 3.51
CA ALA A 128 -2.17 -12.88 2.91
C ALA A 128 -3.12 -11.73 2.54
N ASP A 129 -3.10 -10.60 3.25
CA ASP A 129 -3.90 -9.42 2.92
C ASP A 129 -3.33 -8.69 1.70
N VAL A 130 -2.00 -8.69 1.54
CA VAL A 130 -1.33 -8.19 0.33
C VAL A 130 -1.72 -9.02 -0.89
N LEU A 131 -1.63 -10.35 -0.80
CA LEU A 131 -2.06 -11.25 -1.87
C LEU A 131 -3.54 -11.08 -2.19
N HIS A 132 -4.39 -10.97 -1.16
CA HIS A 132 -5.82 -10.72 -1.34
C HIS A 132 -6.06 -9.41 -2.09
N SER A 133 -5.42 -8.32 -1.65
CA SER A 133 -5.55 -6.99 -2.26
C SER A 133 -5.16 -7.03 -3.73
N PHE A 134 -3.99 -7.62 -4.05
CA PHE A 134 -3.56 -7.82 -5.44
C PHE A 134 -4.59 -8.59 -6.27
N THR A 135 -5.11 -9.70 -5.72
CA THR A 135 -6.08 -10.55 -6.42
C THR A 135 -7.40 -9.82 -6.69
N GLN A 136 -7.90 -9.02 -5.73
CA GLN A 136 -9.11 -8.24 -5.94
C GLN A 136 -8.90 -7.12 -6.97
N LEU A 137 -7.79 -6.37 -6.85
CA LEU A 137 -7.46 -5.25 -7.74
C LEU A 137 -7.23 -5.71 -9.19
N THR A 138 -6.62 -6.88 -9.39
CA THR A 138 -6.40 -7.47 -10.72
C THR A 138 -7.57 -8.33 -11.21
N GLY A 139 -8.60 -8.52 -10.38
CA GLY A 139 -9.81 -9.26 -10.72
C GLY A 139 -10.70 -8.52 -11.72
N LYS A 140 -11.70 -9.23 -12.26
CA LYS A 140 -12.68 -8.68 -13.22
C LYS A 140 -13.64 -7.65 -12.59
N LEU A 141 -13.78 -7.68 -11.26
CA LEU A 141 -14.72 -6.86 -10.50
C LEU A 141 -14.13 -5.50 -10.10
N ALA A 142 -12.81 -5.35 -10.15
CA ALA A 142 -12.15 -4.06 -9.97
C ALA A 142 -12.16 -3.22 -11.26
N ALA A 143 -11.89 -1.93 -11.10
CA ALA A 143 -11.78 -1.00 -12.20
C ALA A 143 -10.60 -1.40 -13.13
N PRO A 144 -10.77 -1.36 -14.47
CA PRO A 144 -9.80 -1.96 -15.41
C PRO A 144 -8.37 -1.41 -15.34
N GLN A 145 -8.19 -0.19 -14.85
CA GLN A 145 -6.87 0.44 -14.74
C GLN A 145 -5.91 -0.36 -13.85
N TYR A 146 -6.39 -1.01 -12.79
CA TYR A 146 -5.54 -1.78 -11.89
C TYR A 146 -4.90 -2.99 -12.58
N ARG A 147 -5.64 -3.66 -13.47
CA ARG A 147 -5.07 -4.74 -14.31
C ARG A 147 -3.99 -4.22 -15.26
N SER A 148 -4.10 -2.97 -15.70
CA SER A 148 -3.09 -2.35 -16.57
C SER A 148 -1.85 -1.97 -15.78
N ILE A 149 -2.02 -1.37 -14.60
CA ILE A 149 -0.92 -1.00 -13.68
C ILE A 149 -0.10 -2.23 -13.27
N TYR A 150 -0.77 -3.35 -12.97
CA TYR A 150 -0.12 -4.56 -12.47
C TYR A 150 0.10 -5.64 -13.55
N ALA A 151 -0.01 -5.29 -14.84
CA ALA A 151 0.09 -6.25 -15.94
C ALA A 151 1.43 -7.00 -16.00
N GLU A 152 2.50 -6.38 -15.52
CA GLU A 152 3.85 -6.95 -15.50
C GLU A 152 4.15 -7.80 -14.25
N VAL A 153 3.17 -8.01 -13.36
CA VAL A 153 3.32 -8.91 -12.21
C VAL A 153 2.87 -10.31 -12.62
N LYS A 154 3.80 -11.28 -12.65
CA LYS A 154 3.50 -12.68 -12.96
C LYS A 154 2.79 -13.40 -11.82
N ALA A 155 3.24 -13.17 -10.58
CA ALA A 155 2.72 -13.86 -9.42
C ALA A 155 2.98 -13.07 -8.12
N VAL A 156 2.13 -13.31 -7.13
CA VAL A 156 2.34 -12.88 -5.75
C VAL A 156 2.35 -14.13 -4.87
N LYS A 157 3.40 -14.28 -4.06
CA LYS A 157 3.64 -15.45 -3.21
C LYS A 157 3.72 -15.03 -1.76
N VAL A 158 2.95 -15.70 -0.91
CA VAL A 158 3.08 -15.61 0.54
C VAL A 158 4.19 -16.58 0.96
N LEU A 159 5.35 -16.05 1.35
CA LEU A 159 6.49 -16.85 1.78
C LEU A 159 6.41 -17.19 3.26
N SER A 160 5.82 -16.29 4.06
CA SER A 160 5.48 -16.50 5.47
C SER A 160 4.35 -15.56 5.88
N GLU A 161 3.93 -15.58 7.15
CA GLU A 161 2.91 -14.67 7.67
C GLU A 161 3.19 -13.18 7.35
N ARG A 162 4.46 -12.77 7.31
CA ARG A 162 4.89 -11.38 7.12
C ARG A 162 5.83 -11.18 5.94
N LEU A 163 6.06 -12.20 5.10
CA LEU A 163 6.89 -12.09 3.90
C LEU A 163 6.05 -12.35 2.66
N VAL A 164 6.01 -11.36 1.76
CA VAL A 164 5.32 -11.44 0.48
C VAL A 164 6.29 -11.13 -0.65
N ARG A 165 6.25 -11.94 -1.70
CA ARG A 165 7.11 -11.79 -2.87
C ARG A 165 6.28 -11.56 -4.12
N PHE A 166 6.65 -10.56 -4.90
CA PHE A 166 6.14 -10.29 -6.24
C PHE A 166 7.15 -10.80 -7.25
N ASP A 167 6.72 -11.66 -8.17
CA ASP A 167 7.52 -12.11 -9.32
C ASP A 167 7.09 -11.30 -10.55
N PHE A 168 8.05 -10.80 -11.31
CA PHE A 168 7.83 -9.90 -12.43
C PHE A 168 7.98 -10.58 -13.79
N ALA A 169 7.28 -10.03 -14.79
CA ALA A 169 7.29 -10.49 -16.16
C ALA A 169 8.62 -10.19 -16.85
N VAL A 170 9.12 -8.99 -16.58
CA VAL A 170 10.29 -8.37 -17.20
C VAL A 170 11.15 -7.71 -16.11
N PRO A 171 12.47 -7.64 -16.29
CA PRO A 171 13.33 -6.82 -15.43
C PRO A 171 12.97 -5.34 -15.60
N ASN A 172 12.33 -4.74 -14.61
CA ASN A 172 11.97 -3.32 -14.63
C ASN A 172 12.19 -2.71 -13.22
N PRO A 173 13.12 -1.76 -13.07
CA PRO A 173 13.45 -1.16 -11.77
C PRO A 173 12.33 -0.29 -11.19
N GLU A 174 11.29 0.03 -11.96
CA GLU A 174 10.12 0.74 -11.44
C GLU A 174 9.16 -0.21 -10.71
N LEU A 175 9.10 -1.49 -11.08
CA LEU A 175 8.11 -2.42 -10.56
C LEU A 175 8.09 -2.58 -9.04
N PRO A 176 9.23 -2.59 -8.32
CA PRO A 176 9.23 -2.60 -6.87
C PRO A 176 8.52 -1.37 -6.26
N LEU A 177 8.62 -0.19 -6.88
CA LEU A 177 7.85 1.01 -6.47
C LEU A 177 6.36 0.84 -6.79
N VAL A 178 6.03 0.32 -7.97
CA VAL A 178 4.64 0.10 -8.39
C VAL A 178 3.90 -0.85 -7.45
N VAL A 179 4.49 -2.01 -7.13
CA VAL A 179 3.87 -2.96 -6.19
C VAL A 179 4.01 -2.52 -4.74
N GLY A 180 5.08 -1.79 -4.41
CA GLY A 180 5.27 -1.17 -3.10
C GLY A 180 4.18 -0.13 -2.79
N GLY A 181 3.72 0.62 -3.79
CA GLY A 181 2.62 1.58 -3.70
C GLY A 181 1.23 0.98 -3.84
N MET A 182 1.09 -0.35 -3.93
CA MET A 182 -0.22 -0.99 -4.04
C MET A 182 -1.03 -0.82 -2.73
N PRO A 183 -2.31 -0.43 -2.81
CA PRO A 183 -3.15 -0.32 -1.62
C PRO A 183 -3.40 -1.69 -0.99
N VAL A 184 -3.21 -1.78 0.33
CA VAL A 184 -3.38 -3.02 1.12
C VAL A 184 -4.60 -2.88 2.05
N PHE A 185 -5.58 -3.76 1.87
CA PHE A 185 -6.79 -3.83 2.70
C PHE A 185 -7.01 -5.25 3.22
N SER A 186 -7.69 -5.36 4.36
CA SER A 186 -7.97 -6.65 5.00
C SER A 186 -8.84 -7.53 4.13
N ARG A 187 -8.50 -8.81 4.05
CA ARG A 187 -9.34 -9.85 3.42
C ARG A 187 -10.71 -10.04 4.07
N ALA A 188 -10.92 -9.51 5.28
CA ALA A 188 -12.20 -9.53 5.96
C ALA A 188 -13.16 -8.42 5.46
N TRP A 189 -12.66 -7.43 4.71
CA TRP A 189 -13.48 -6.33 4.20
C TRP A 189 -14.60 -6.86 3.29
N GLY A 190 -15.82 -6.39 3.54
CA GLY A 190 -17.01 -6.78 2.79
C GLY A 190 -17.62 -8.11 3.23
N GLY A 191 -17.04 -8.83 4.21
CA GLY A 191 -17.67 -10.02 4.81
C GLY A 191 -17.98 -11.13 3.80
N GLY A 192 -17.13 -11.30 2.78
CA GLY A 192 -17.31 -12.32 1.74
C GLY A 192 -18.20 -11.90 0.56
N LYS A 193 -18.67 -10.66 0.52
CA LYS A 193 -19.36 -10.11 -0.67
C LYS A 193 -18.41 -10.08 -1.88
N PRO A 194 -18.94 -10.23 -3.11
CA PRO A 194 -18.17 -9.93 -4.30
C PRO A 194 -17.64 -8.49 -4.26
N PHE A 195 -16.44 -8.25 -4.78
CA PHE A 195 -15.74 -6.97 -4.63
C PHE A 195 -16.52 -5.77 -5.17
N ASP A 196 -17.23 -5.93 -6.29
CA ASP A 196 -18.10 -4.90 -6.89
C ASP A 196 -19.43 -4.69 -6.14
N LYS A 197 -19.73 -5.52 -5.14
CA LYS A 197 -20.90 -5.44 -4.26
C LYS A 197 -20.59 -4.92 -2.86
N ILE A 198 -19.32 -4.63 -2.58
CA ILE A 198 -18.92 -3.90 -1.38
C ILE A 198 -19.21 -2.43 -1.65
N VAL A 199 -20.30 -1.92 -1.06
CA VAL A 199 -20.84 -0.59 -1.38
C VAL A 199 -20.90 0.26 -0.12
N SER A 200 -21.63 -0.19 0.90
CA SER A 200 -21.83 0.56 2.15
C SER A 200 -20.84 0.20 3.25
N GLU A 201 -20.07 -0.87 3.07
CA GLU A 201 -19.05 -1.30 4.01
C GLU A 201 -17.80 -0.43 3.89
N LEU A 202 -17.44 0.22 4.98
CA LEU A 202 -16.17 0.93 5.08
C LEU A 202 -14.99 -0.05 4.90
N PRO A 203 -13.93 0.35 4.18
CA PRO A 203 -12.71 -0.44 4.11
C PRO A 203 -12.14 -0.72 5.48
N ILE A 204 -11.71 -1.96 5.69
CA ILE A 204 -10.83 -2.32 6.80
C ILE A 204 -9.40 -2.08 6.30
N GLY A 205 -8.93 -0.85 6.47
CA GLY A 205 -7.58 -0.41 6.13
C GLY A 205 -6.75 -0.08 7.37
N SER A 206 -5.51 0.37 7.17
CA SER A 206 -4.53 0.64 8.25
C SER A 206 -4.23 2.12 8.44
N GLY A 207 -4.78 3.00 7.60
CA GLY A 207 -4.46 4.42 7.61
C GLY A 207 -4.88 5.17 8.89
N PRO A 208 -4.39 6.41 9.07
CA PRO A 208 -4.55 7.15 10.32
C PRO A 208 -5.96 7.66 10.58
N TYR A 209 -6.85 7.71 9.58
CA TYR A 209 -8.19 8.26 9.74
C TYR A 209 -9.28 7.32 9.23
N LYS A 210 -10.46 7.38 9.87
CA LYS A 210 -11.66 6.66 9.44
C LYS A 210 -12.91 7.54 9.54
N PRO A 211 -13.93 7.32 8.68
CA PRO A 211 -15.20 8.01 8.81
C PRO A 211 -15.85 7.74 10.17
N GLY A 212 -16.41 8.79 10.79
CA GLY A 212 -17.17 8.65 12.04
C GLY A 212 -18.51 7.93 11.85
N SER A 213 -19.03 7.89 10.62
CA SER A 213 -20.24 7.14 10.26
C SER A 213 -20.16 6.66 8.81
N ALA A 214 -20.92 5.61 8.48
CA ALA A 214 -21.08 5.09 7.12
C ALA A 214 -22.26 5.73 6.36
N ALA A 215 -22.63 6.97 6.70
CA ALA A 215 -23.71 7.68 6.03
C ALA A 215 -23.28 8.08 4.61
N MET A 216 -24.07 7.69 3.61
CA MET A 216 -23.89 8.15 2.23
C MET A 216 -24.37 9.59 2.09
N GLY A 217 -23.69 10.41 1.29
CA GLY A 217 -24.09 11.79 1.13
C GLY A 217 -23.14 12.66 0.34
N ARG A 218 -23.13 13.95 0.69
CA ARG A 218 -22.26 14.97 0.10
C ARG A 218 -21.01 15.21 0.92
N ASP A 219 -21.16 15.16 2.24
CA ASP A 219 -20.10 15.41 3.20
C ASP A 219 -19.69 14.12 3.91
N ILE A 220 -18.40 14.02 4.21
CA ILE A 220 -17.84 12.92 5.01
C ILE A 220 -16.84 13.51 6.00
N THR A 221 -16.92 13.07 7.24
CA THR A 221 -16.03 13.51 8.32
C THR A 221 -15.16 12.34 8.77
N TYR A 222 -13.85 12.55 8.73
CA TYR A 222 -12.85 11.60 9.14
C TYR A 222 -12.32 11.96 10.53
N GLY A 223 -12.30 10.99 11.45
CA GLY A 223 -11.68 11.11 12.76
C GLY A 223 -10.40 10.28 12.83
N GLY A 224 -9.48 10.67 13.72
CA GLY A 224 -8.28 9.89 13.98
C GLY A 224 -8.61 8.49 14.51
N GLY A 225 -7.88 7.48 14.03
CA GLY A 225 -7.95 6.13 14.59
C GLY A 225 -7.46 6.14 16.05
N PRO A 226 -8.18 5.51 17.00
CA PRO A 226 -7.82 5.56 18.42
C PRO A 226 -6.48 4.87 18.77
N ALA A 227 -5.80 4.24 17.81
CA ALA A 227 -4.62 3.41 18.03
C ALA A 227 -3.60 3.40 16.86
N TYR A 228 -3.59 4.43 15.99
CA TYR A 228 -2.57 4.58 14.93
C TYR A 228 -1.23 5.03 15.52
#